data_AF-A0AA91BYH5-F1
#
_entry.id   AF-A0AA91BYH5-F1
#
_cell.length_a   1.000
_cell.length_b   1.000
_cell.length_c   1.000
_cell.angle_alpha   90.00
_cell.angle_beta   90.00
_cell.angle_gamma   90.00
#
_symmetry.space_group_name_H-M   'P 1'
#
loop_
_entity.id
_entity.type
_entity.pdbx_description
1 polymer ?
#
loop_
_entity_poly.entity_id
_entity_poly.type
_entity_poly.pdbx_seq_one_letter_code
_entity_poly.pdbx_strand_id
1 'polypeptide(L)'
;MQGTFKEFLDRWELHQPELVAETAQARVWKVQSEHGPAALKLYRRPDRGNEEPGTALLKAWHDRGAVRVLNEERNAVLMEWLEGPSLGDIARAGRPEDAVAILAETAARLHGKATADVGGL
;
A
#
# COMPACT_ATOMS: atom_id res chain seq x y z
N MET A 1 1.76 -6.91 21.84
CA MET A 1 3.21 -7.13 21.69
C MET A 1 3.63 -6.56 20.35
N GLN A 2 4.85 -6.07 20.18
CA GLN A 2 5.34 -5.58 18.88
C GLN A 2 5.79 -6.79 18.05
N GLY A 3 5.21 -6.98 16.86
CA GLY A 3 5.61 -8.08 15.99
C GLY A 3 6.97 -7.81 15.34
N THR A 4 7.72 -8.88 15.09
CA THR A 4 9.07 -8.77 14.49
C THR A 4 9.06 -9.03 12.99
N PHE A 5 10.13 -8.60 12.29
CA PHE A 5 10.28 -8.86 10.86
C PHE A 5 10.20 -10.35 10.52
N LYS A 6 10.94 -11.20 11.25
CA LYS A 6 10.92 -12.66 11.03
C LYS A 6 9.54 -13.26 11.27
N GLU A 7 8.85 -12.83 12.32
CA GLU A 7 7.50 -13.28 12.63
C GLU A 7 6.52 -12.97 11.49
N PHE A 8 6.60 -11.78 10.89
CA PHE A 8 5.72 -11.43 9.77
C PHE A 8 6.09 -12.16 8.48
N LEU A 9 7.38 -12.45 8.24
CA LEU A 9 7.76 -13.31 7.10
C LEU A 9 7.19 -14.71 7.26
N ASP A 10 7.33 -15.31 8.45
CA ASP A 10 6.86 -16.66 8.72
C ASP A 10 5.32 -16.72 8.70
N ARG A 11 4.65 -15.78 9.36
CA ARG A 11 3.19 -15.77 9.52
C ARG A 11 2.42 -15.44 8.25
N TRP A 12 2.98 -14.60 7.37
CA TRP A 12 2.35 -14.20 6.11
C TRP A 12 2.98 -14.90 4.90
N GLU A 13 3.77 -15.95 5.14
CA GLU A 13 4.41 -16.78 4.11
C GLU A 13 5.17 -15.94 3.05
N LEU A 14 5.92 -14.95 3.54
CA LEU A 14 6.62 -14.00 2.68
C LEU A 14 8.05 -14.45 2.40
N HIS A 15 8.46 -14.27 1.15
CA HIS A 15 9.77 -14.71 0.68
C HIS A 15 10.53 -13.60 -0.05
N GLN A 16 11.83 -13.81 -0.23
CA GLN A 16 12.73 -12.93 -0.98
C GLN A 16 12.66 -11.45 -0.55
N PRO A 17 12.84 -11.12 0.73
CA PRO A 17 12.78 -9.74 1.18
C PRO A 17 13.95 -8.89 0.65
N GLU A 18 13.63 -7.77 0.03
CA GLU A 18 14.55 -6.75 -0.44
C GLU A 18 14.23 -5.43 0.26
N LEU A 19 15.19 -4.85 1.00
CA LEU A 19 14.98 -3.56 1.67
C LEU A 19 14.94 -2.43 0.64
N VAL A 20 13.78 -1.77 0.50
CA VAL A 20 13.60 -0.69 -0.47
C VAL A 20 13.69 0.71 0.15
N ALA A 21 13.33 0.83 1.43
CA ALA A 21 13.42 2.10 2.13
C ALA A 21 13.59 1.91 3.64
N GLU A 22 14.41 2.76 4.24
CA GLU A 22 14.57 2.86 5.68
C GLU A 22 14.46 4.32 6.10
N THR A 23 13.46 4.64 6.93
CA THR A 23 13.28 5.96 7.54
C THR A 23 13.50 5.88 9.04
N ALA A 24 13.32 6.96 9.81
CA ALA A 24 13.31 6.89 11.28
C ALA A 24 12.11 6.11 11.84
N GLN A 25 10.97 6.09 11.12
CA GLN A 25 9.72 5.54 11.65
C GLN A 25 9.48 4.09 11.23
N ALA A 26 9.88 3.71 10.03
CA ALA A 26 9.62 2.38 9.48
C ALA A 26 10.73 1.91 8.54
N ARG A 27 10.73 0.61 8.29
CA ARG A 27 11.42 -0.04 7.17
C ARG A 27 10.38 -0.60 6.21
N VAL A 28 10.68 -0.53 4.92
CA VAL A 28 9.84 -1.07 3.85
C VAL A 28 10.66 -2.08 3.06
N TRP A 29 10.11 -3.27 2.87
CA TRP A 29 10.69 -4.31 2.01
C TRP A 29 9.75 -4.63 0.87
N LYS A 30 10.32 -4.88 -0.31
CA LYS A 30 9.64 -5.66 -1.35
C LYS A 30 9.79 -7.13 -0.99
N VAL A 31 8.69 -7.88 -1.06
CA VAL A 31 8.62 -9.32 -0.74
C VAL A 31 7.76 -10.01 -1.78
N GLN A 32 7.86 -11.34 -1.87
CA GLN A 32 6.91 -12.17 -2.58
C GLN A 32 5.88 -12.76 -1.63
N SER A 33 4.61 -12.71 -2.02
CA SER A 33 3.47 -13.31 -1.31
C SER A 33 2.69 -14.25 -2.24
N GLU A 34 1.71 -14.98 -1.71
CA GLU A 34 0.79 -15.79 -2.53
C GLU A 34 0.00 -14.95 -3.57
N HIS A 35 -0.18 -13.66 -3.32
CA HIS A 35 -0.87 -12.73 -4.20
C HIS A 35 0.06 -12.01 -5.18
N GLY A 36 1.35 -12.37 -5.23
CA GLY A 36 2.39 -11.71 -6.02
C GLY A 36 3.28 -10.77 -5.21
N PRO A 37 4.04 -9.88 -5.88
CA PRO A 37 4.92 -8.91 -5.23
C PRO A 37 4.14 -8.00 -4.27
N ALA A 38 4.69 -7.78 -3.08
CA ALA A 38 4.08 -6.99 -2.03
C ALA A 38 5.09 -6.08 -1.32
N ALA A 39 4.60 -5.01 -0.71
CA ALA A 39 5.34 -4.13 0.17
C ALA A 39 5.02 -4.44 1.63
N LEU A 40 6.01 -4.91 2.39
CA LEU A 40 5.94 -5.03 3.85
C LEU A 40 6.46 -3.74 4.48
N LYS A 41 5.60 -2.97 5.16
CA LYS A 41 6.00 -1.82 5.96
C LYS A 41 5.96 -2.20 7.45
N LEU A 42 7.13 -2.25 8.09
CA LEU A 42 7.27 -2.53 9.52
C LEU A 42 7.64 -1.24 10.27
N TYR A 43 6.82 -0.89 11.25
CA TYR A 43 7.02 0.29 12.07
C TYR A 43 7.92 -0.04 13.25
N ARG A 44 8.85 0.87 13.59
CA ARG A 44 9.74 0.73 14.74
C ARG A 44 9.03 0.96 16.07
N ARG A 45 7.87 1.60 16.03
CA ARG A 45 7.01 1.77 17.20
C ARG A 45 6.14 0.52 17.40
N PRO A 46 5.60 0.31 18.60
CA PRO A 46 4.73 -0.82 18.90
C PRO A 46 3.39 -0.79 18.13
N ASP A 47 3.07 0.35 17.51
CA ASP A 47 1.89 0.60 16.70
C ASP A 47 2.23 1.45 15.46
N ARG A 48 1.22 1.65 14.60
CA ARG A 48 1.31 2.47 13.38
C ARG A 48 1.10 3.97 13.64
N GLY A 49 0.85 4.40 14.88
CA GLY A 49 0.55 5.79 15.23
C GLY A 49 -0.50 6.42 14.30
N ASN A 50 -0.20 7.59 13.76
CA ASN A 50 -1.10 8.36 12.89
C ASN A 50 -1.33 7.73 11.49
N GLU A 51 -0.76 6.56 11.20
CA GLU A 51 -0.90 5.90 9.90
C GLU A 51 -2.01 4.85 9.84
N GLU A 52 -2.55 4.46 11.00
CA GLU A 52 -3.68 3.53 11.07
C GLU A 52 -4.91 4.03 10.31
N PRO A 53 -5.33 5.32 10.41
CA PRO A 53 -6.43 5.85 9.58
C PRO A 53 -6.17 5.75 8.09
N GLY A 54 -4.91 5.88 7.66
CA GLY A 54 -4.52 5.74 6.27
C GLY A 54 -4.76 4.33 5.74
N THR A 55 -4.46 3.30 6.54
CA THR A 55 -4.71 1.89 6.16
C THR A 55 -6.21 1.60 6.04
N ALA A 56 -7.02 2.13 6.96
CA ALA A 56 -8.47 2.02 6.88
C ALA A 56 -9.05 2.71 5.64
N LEU A 57 -8.53 3.89 5.28
CA LEU A 57 -8.93 4.60 4.07
C LEU A 57 -8.58 3.83 2.79
N LEU A 58 -7.38 3.25 2.72
CA LEU A 58 -6.98 2.41 1.57
C LEU A 58 -7.93 1.22 1.39
N LYS A 59 -8.34 0.57 2.49
CA LYS A 59 -9.34 -0.50 2.45
C LYS A 59 -10.70 -0.01 1.95
N ALA A 60 -11.14 1.17 2.38
CA ALA A 60 -12.40 1.77 1.90
C ALA A 60 -12.35 2.17 0.41
N TRP A 61 -11.14 2.36 -0.14
CA TRP A 61 -10.88 2.64 -1.55
C TRP A 61 -10.49 1.40 -2.38
N HIS A 62 -10.68 0.19 -1.84
CA HIS A 62 -10.46 -1.05 -2.58
C HIS A 62 -11.18 -1.00 -3.95
N ASP A 63 -10.50 -1.45 -5.01
CA ASP A 63 -10.94 -1.40 -6.41
C ASP A 63 -11.21 0.00 -6.99
N ARG A 64 -10.78 1.06 -6.31
CA ARG A 64 -11.01 2.46 -6.73
C ARG A 64 -9.73 3.21 -7.08
N GLY A 65 -8.67 2.46 -7.39
CA GLY A 65 -7.34 3.00 -7.71
C GLY A 65 -6.42 3.17 -6.49
N ALA A 66 -6.80 2.65 -5.33
CA ALA A 66 -5.93 2.53 -4.18
C ALA A 66 -5.25 1.15 -4.14
N VAL A 67 -4.06 1.11 -3.55
CA VAL A 67 -3.32 -0.13 -3.29
C VAL A 67 -4.14 -1.06 -2.41
N ARG A 68 -4.20 -2.35 -2.76
CA ARG A 68 -4.85 -3.38 -1.95
C ARG A 68 -4.02 -3.68 -0.70
N VAL A 69 -4.65 -3.56 0.47
CA VAL A 69 -4.09 -4.02 1.74
C VAL A 69 -4.31 -5.53 1.85
N LEU A 70 -3.23 -6.30 1.85
CA LEU A 70 -3.26 -7.76 1.87
C LEU A 70 -3.38 -8.30 3.30
N ASN A 71 -2.59 -7.74 4.22
CA ASN A 71 -2.62 -8.08 5.64
C ASN A 71 -2.24 -6.87 6.48
N GLU A 72 -2.66 -6.86 7.73
CA GLU A 72 -2.32 -5.79 8.65
C GLU A 72 -2.20 -6.30 10.08
N GLU A 73 -1.26 -5.72 10.82
CA GLU A 73 -1.06 -5.98 12.25
C GLU A 73 -0.69 -4.69 12.97
N ARG A 74 -0.69 -4.73 14.30
CA ARG A 74 -0.57 -3.52 15.13
C ARG A 74 0.59 -2.59 14.70
N ASN A 75 1.75 -3.14 14.35
CA ASN A 75 2.94 -2.40 13.91
C ASN A 75 3.39 -2.75 12.48
N ALA A 76 2.54 -3.36 11.67
CA ALA A 76 2.90 -3.75 10.31
C ALA A 76 1.71 -3.65 9.34
N VAL A 77 2.01 -3.42 8.07
CA VAL A 77 1.04 -3.52 6.99
C VAL A 77 1.72 -4.15 5.78
N LEU A 78 1.00 -5.08 5.13
CA LEU A 78 1.37 -5.71 3.88
C LEU A 78 0.38 -5.24 2.82
N MET A 79 0.89 -4.70 1.72
CA MET A 79 0.07 -4.22 0.60
C MET A 79 0.66 -4.69 -0.72
N GLU A 80 -0.14 -4.72 -1.79
CA GLU A 80 0.39 -5.07 -3.11
C GLU A 80 1.53 -4.11 -3.51
N TRP A 81 2.48 -4.64 -4.28
CA TRP A 81 3.52 -3.82 -4.88
C TRP A 81 3.03 -3.31 -6.23
N LEU A 82 2.95 -1.98 -6.37
CA LEU A 82 2.60 -1.35 -7.64
C LEU A 82 3.86 -1.14 -8.48
N GLU A 83 3.88 -1.73 -9.66
CA GLU A 83 4.92 -1.51 -10.66
C GLU A 83 4.65 -0.23 -11.47
N GLY A 84 5.70 0.26 -12.12
CA GLY A 84 5.63 1.41 -13.01
C GLY A 84 6.25 2.69 -12.44
N PRO A 85 6.43 3.70 -13.29
CA PRO A 85 7.04 4.97 -12.88
C PRO A 85 6.11 5.75 -11.96
N SER A 86 6.69 6.59 -11.09
CA SER A 86 5.90 7.58 -10.38
C SER A 86 5.37 8.64 -11.35
N LEU A 87 4.30 9.34 -10.98
CA LEU A 87 3.81 10.50 -11.75
C LEU A 87 4.91 11.57 -11.94
N GLY A 88 5.80 11.71 -10.96
CA GLY A 88 6.95 12.61 -11.05
C GLY A 88 7.96 12.16 -12.10
N ASP A 89 8.17 10.87 -12.27
CA ASP A 89 9.07 10.33 -13.30
C ASP A 89 8.48 10.54 -14.70
N ILE A 90 7.18 10.31 -14.86
CA ILE A 90 6.45 10.60 -16.12
C ILE A 90 6.58 12.09 -16.48
N ALA A 91 6.36 12.98 -15.52
CA ALA A 91 6.46 14.42 -15.75
C ALA A 91 7.90 14.83 -16.15
N ARG A 92 8.92 14.33 -15.44
CA ARG A 92 10.34 14.61 -15.74
C ARG A 92 10.80 14.02 -17.08
N ALA A 93 10.12 12.97 -17.56
CA ALA A 93 10.35 12.41 -18.89
C ALA A 93 9.72 13.25 -20.04
N GLY A 94 9.25 14.47 -19.77
CA GLY A 94 8.69 15.38 -20.78
C GLY A 94 7.20 15.16 -21.04
N ARG A 95 6.50 14.44 -20.17
CA ARG A 95 5.06 14.14 -20.28
C ARG A 95 4.25 14.65 -19.07
N PRO A 96 4.35 15.94 -18.69
CA PRO A 96 3.65 16.47 -17.53
C PRO A 96 2.13 16.35 -17.65
N GLU A 97 1.58 16.51 -18.87
CA GLU A 97 0.13 16.52 -19.06
C GLU A 97 -0.49 15.14 -18.87
N ASP A 98 0.26 14.09 -19.23
CA ASP A 98 -0.14 12.71 -18.96
C ASP A 98 -0.11 12.43 -17.45
N ALA A 99 0.90 12.94 -16.73
CA ALA A 99 0.97 12.79 -15.28
C ALA A 99 -0.21 13.48 -14.58
N VAL A 100 -0.58 14.68 -15.04
CA VAL A 100 -1.75 15.42 -14.52
C VAL A 100 -3.05 14.71 -14.86
N ALA A 101 -3.20 14.17 -16.07
CA ALA A 101 -4.39 13.42 -16.47
C ALA A 101 -4.57 12.16 -15.61
N ILE A 102 -3.51 11.37 -15.41
CA ILE A 102 -3.55 10.17 -14.55
C ILE A 102 -3.89 10.55 -13.10
N LEU A 103 -3.31 11.64 -12.57
CA LEU A 103 -3.63 12.14 -11.23
C LEU A 103 -5.12 12.48 -11.10
N ALA A 104 -5.66 13.24 -12.07
CA ALA A 104 -7.06 13.67 -12.06
C ALA A 104 -8.02 12.48 -12.16
N GLU A 105 -7.73 11.52 -13.03
CA GLU A 105 -8.51 10.30 -13.17
C GLU A 105 -8.49 9.46 -11.89
N THR A 106 -7.31 9.28 -11.30
CA THR A 106 -7.15 8.53 -10.04
C THR A 106 -7.91 9.21 -8.91
N ALA A 107 -7.78 10.53 -8.77
CA ALA A 107 -8.49 11.31 -7.76
C ALA A 107 -10.02 11.21 -7.95
N ALA A 108 -10.51 11.25 -9.19
CA ALA A 108 -11.93 11.09 -9.48
C ALA A 108 -12.46 9.71 -9.06
N ARG A 109 -11.70 8.64 -9.30
CA ARG A 109 -12.05 7.27 -8.87
C ARG A 109 -12.06 7.14 -7.34
N LEU A 110 -11.04 7.66 -6.67
CA LEU A 110 -10.92 7.63 -5.20
C LEU A 110 -12.02 8.47 -4.53
N HIS A 111 -12.40 9.60 -5.11
CA HIS A 111 -13.44 10.50 -4.54
C HIS A 111 -14.87 10.22 -5.04
N GLY A 112 -15.05 9.27 -5.96
CA GLY A 112 -16.37 8.84 -6.41
C GLY A 112 -17.31 8.40 -5.27
N LYS A 113 -18.60 8.24 -5.56
CA LYS A 113 -19.52 7.67 -4.57
C LYS A 113 -19.18 6.20 -4.36
N ALA A 114 -19.26 5.72 -3.12
CA ALA A 114 -19.23 4.30 -2.85
C ALA A 114 -20.37 3.64 -3.65
N THR A 115 -20.05 2.61 -4.43
CA THR A 115 -21.07 1.73 -4.98
C THR A 115 -21.73 1.04 -3.80
N ALA A 116 -22.89 1.54 -3.37
CA ALA A 116 -23.71 0.83 -2.40
C ALA A 116 -24.11 -0.49 -3.06
N ASP A 117 -23.52 -1.58 -2.61
CA ASP A 117 -23.99 -2.91 -2.97
C ASP A 117 -25.34 -3.12 -2.28
N VAL A 118 -26.41 -2.99 -3.07
CA VAL A 118 -27.78 -3.33 -2.66
C VAL A 118 -28.14 -4.77 -3.06
N GLY A 119 -27.14 -5.60 -3.39
CA GLY A 119 -27.27 -7.03 -3.69
C GLY A 119 -27.62 -7.88 -2.46
N GLY A 120 -28.72 -7.54 -1.80
CA GLY A 120 -29.25 -8.25 -0.63
C GLY A 120 -30.66 -7.81 -0.21
N LEU A 121 -31.33 -6.96 -1.00
CA LEU A 121 -32.76 -6.66 -0.87
C LEU A 121 -33.56 -7.41 -1.93
#